data_AF-A0A382GYP0-F1
#
_entry.id   AF-A0A382GYP0-F1
#
_cell.length_a   1.000
_cell.length_b   1.000
_cell.length_c   1.000
_cell.angle_alpha   90.00
_cell.angle_beta   90.00
_cell.angle_gamma   90.00
#
_symmetry.space_group_name_H-M   'P 1'
#
loop_
_entity.id
_entity.type
_entity.pdbx_description
1 polymer ?
#
loop_
_entity_poly.entity_id
_entity_poly.type
_entity_poly.pdbx_seq_one_letter_code
_entity_poly.pdbx_strand_id
1 'polypeptide(L)'
;LDLTTNGTKFNTDLLEKISHFKYCRFRISIDGTNKVYDYIRYPFNWDALNKSVNLMFSHFKKKGTLENKVSIGFSIVAQPYNIFNLDDIYIWASNLYSTYYPGYAEWDDPDAMSEVDVDFQMIPQSSELNPEFIDHDLLKLALEKFEANTKKVVGIIPRLEFFQNFVKNIPVNNIKDLKHYQLKQTTRFYDNIRNQQYKNHLAPEMIDYLDNAPKAPWKKEDSGFCILPWIHLSTRTTGNMQLCCTANSSSDEEHPQIGCNKKNDGQLVNLKQDNWIDYWNTNYMKNVRSEMLKGNKPRECQKCYKEEEVGYNSKRMWENEKWKKKLDYNSIVWHTENDGTAPANIHYVDLKLGNKCNLACSTCNPDDSSFWIKDWKKMMNNDISSDLQDKLSWSKGKNQNGGYNWYKNEQTWKGLSNQPISDAYILGGEPTIIDEFKHFIKNSPKTTNLRFNTNAEEIDDKLFPMLRKLSLVEIAVSLDGVE
;
A
#
# COMPACT_ATOMS: atom_id res chain seq x y z
N LEU A 1 38.82 6.73 15.04
CA LEU A 1 37.48 6.39 15.54
C LEU A 1 36.49 7.23 14.75
N ASP A 2 35.51 6.60 14.10
CA ASP A 2 34.37 7.30 13.50
C ASP A 2 33.12 6.82 14.26
N LEU A 3 32.37 7.75 14.86
CA LEU A 3 31.30 7.45 15.79
C LEU A 3 30.06 8.30 15.51
N THR A 4 28.96 7.62 15.18
CA THR A 4 27.62 8.22 15.15
C THR A 4 26.90 7.94 16.47
N THR A 5 26.30 8.96 17.08
CA THR A 5 25.65 8.83 18.40
C THR A 5 24.53 9.87 18.60
N ASN A 6 23.62 9.61 19.53
CA ASN A 6 22.62 10.62 19.94
C ASN A 6 23.21 11.73 20.84
N GLY A 7 24.47 11.61 21.27
CA GLY A 7 25.20 12.66 21.98
C GLY A 7 24.79 12.96 23.42
N THR A 8 23.87 12.19 24.02
CA THR A 8 23.23 12.56 25.32
C THR A 8 23.99 12.11 26.58
N LYS A 9 25.04 11.29 26.45
CA LYS A 9 25.71 10.63 27.59
C LYS A 9 27.23 10.78 27.62
N PHE A 10 27.78 11.86 27.06
CA PHE A 10 29.21 12.11 27.18
C PHE A 10 29.58 12.40 28.64
N ASN A 11 30.72 11.86 29.06
CA ASN A 11 31.34 12.13 30.36
C ASN A 11 32.86 12.22 30.20
N THR A 12 33.55 12.77 31.18
CA THR A 12 34.99 13.05 31.09
C THR A 12 35.85 11.79 30.94
N ASP A 13 35.48 10.68 31.58
CA ASP A 13 36.19 9.39 31.46
C ASP A 13 36.12 8.84 30.03
N LEU A 14 34.93 8.84 29.43
CA LEU A 14 34.73 8.42 28.05
C LEU A 14 35.51 9.32 27.09
N LEU A 15 35.42 10.64 27.25
CA LEU A 15 36.10 11.62 26.39
C LEU A 15 37.62 11.50 26.49
N GLU A 16 38.16 11.28 27.70
CA GLU A 16 39.59 11.05 27.89
C GLU A 16 40.03 9.76 27.18
N LYS A 17 39.29 8.66 27.32
CA LYS A 17 39.58 7.40 26.60
C LYS A 17 39.56 7.60 25.08
N ILE A 18 38.61 8.37 24.56
CA ILE A 18 38.53 8.66 23.13
C ILE A 18 39.73 9.51 22.66
N SER A 19 40.27 10.38 23.51
CA SER A 19 41.44 11.21 23.16
C SER A 19 42.72 10.43 22.82
N HIS A 20 42.78 9.13 23.14
CA HIS A 20 43.89 8.25 22.77
C HIS A 20 43.89 7.84 21.28
N PHE A 21 42.76 7.96 20.57
CA PHE A 21 42.74 7.67 19.14
C PHE A 21 43.46 8.77 18.34
N LYS A 22 44.16 8.36 17.27
CA LYS A 22 44.91 9.29 16.41
C LYS A 22 44.01 10.37 15.79
N TYR A 23 42.83 9.95 15.33
CA TYR A 23 41.78 10.82 14.79
C TYR A 23 40.42 10.33 15.27
N CYS A 24 39.54 11.26 15.64
CA CYS A 24 38.15 11.01 16.00
C CYS A 24 37.23 11.86 15.13
N ARG A 25 36.19 11.24 14.57
CA ARG A 25 35.07 11.94 13.95
C ARG A 25 33.81 11.58 14.71
N PHE A 26 33.08 12.59 15.16
CA PHE A 26 31.79 12.42 15.80
C PHE A 26 30.69 12.93 14.89
N ARG A 27 29.65 12.13 14.68
CA ARG A 27 28.40 12.55 14.05
C ARG A 27 27.26 12.45 15.07
N ILE A 28 26.82 13.58 15.60
CA ILE A 28 25.80 13.65 16.63
C ILE A 28 24.44 13.83 15.97
N SER A 29 23.55 12.85 16.15
CA SER A 29 22.21 12.91 15.59
C SER A 29 21.34 13.90 16.38
N ILE A 30 20.83 14.93 15.71
CA ILE A 30 20.02 16.01 16.28
C ILE A 30 18.93 16.40 15.27
N ASP A 31 17.67 16.45 15.71
CA ASP A 31 16.53 16.73 14.81
C ASP A 31 15.75 17.99 15.21
N GLY A 32 16.28 18.80 16.11
CA GLY A 32 15.62 20.01 16.59
C GLY A 32 16.38 20.62 17.76
N THR A 33 15.91 21.78 18.21
CA THR A 33 16.35 22.41 19.46
C THR A 33 15.16 22.58 20.40
N ASN A 34 15.43 22.77 21.70
CA ASN A 34 14.41 23.03 22.72
C ASN A 34 13.22 22.05 22.63
N LYS A 35 11.99 22.55 22.61
CA LYS A 35 10.75 21.74 22.60
C LYS A 35 10.64 20.84 21.37
N VAL A 36 11.16 21.24 20.21
CA VAL A 36 11.13 20.42 18.99
C VAL A 36 12.01 19.19 19.18
N TYR A 37 13.18 19.36 19.80
CA TYR A 37 14.04 18.22 20.18
C TYR A 37 13.32 17.27 21.13
N ASP A 38 12.74 17.80 22.21
CA ASP A 38 12.05 17.00 23.24
C ASP A 38 10.91 16.15 22.66
N TYR A 39 10.24 16.69 21.63
CA TYR A 39 9.16 16.01 20.93
C TYR A 39 9.66 14.87 20.04
N ILE A 40 10.66 15.14 19.21
CA ILE A 40 11.17 14.17 18.23
C ILE A 40 12.02 13.08 18.90
N ARG A 41 12.87 13.45 19.85
CA ARG A 41 13.89 12.59 20.47
C ARG A 41 13.48 12.00 21.82
N TYR A 42 12.18 11.81 22.05
CA TYR A 42 11.64 11.16 23.24
C TYR A 42 12.38 9.83 23.57
N PRO A 43 12.74 9.55 24.84
CA PRO A 43 12.45 10.31 26.06
C PRO A 43 13.55 11.33 26.44
N PHE A 44 14.48 11.65 25.53
CA PHE A 44 15.54 12.62 25.80
C PHE A 44 15.03 14.05 25.68
N ASN A 45 15.72 14.97 26.35
CA ASN A 45 15.43 16.40 26.30
C ASN A 45 16.65 17.22 25.87
N TRP A 46 16.37 18.43 25.41
CA TRP A 46 17.31 19.38 24.87
C TRP A 46 18.39 19.75 25.87
N ASP A 47 18.02 20.03 27.12
CA ASP A 47 18.96 20.46 28.16
C ASP A 47 20.04 19.39 28.41
N ALA A 48 19.65 18.12 28.42
CA ALA A 48 20.57 17.00 28.58
C ALA A 48 21.53 16.89 27.39
N LEU A 49 21.03 16.98 26.15
CA LEU A 49 21.88 16.98 24.96
C LEU A 49 22.83 18.18 24.99
N ASN A 50 22.30 19.38 25.13
CA ASN A 50 23.06 20.62 25.07
C ASN A 50 24.17 20.63 26.14
N LYS A 51 23.88 20.17 27.36
CA LYS A 51 24.89 20.00 28.42
C LYS A 51 25.97 19.00 28.04
N SER A 52 25.59 17.84 27.51
CA SER A 52 26.52 16.77 27.10
C SER A 52 27.43 17.19 25.95
N VAL A 53 26.88 17.90 24.96
CA VAL A 53 27.65 18.44 23.83
C VAL A 53 28.60 19.55 24.28
N ASN A 54 28.14 20.49 25.11
CA ASN A 54 29.01 21.53 25.67
C ASN A 54 30.16 20.95 26.49
N LEU A 55 29.92 19.89 27.27
CA LEU A 55 30.98 19.17 27.99
C LEU A 55 32.04 18.62 27.02
N MET A 56 31.62 18.03 25.91
CA MET A 56 32.53 17.50 24.88
C MET A 56 33.38 18.60 24.23
N PHE A 57 32.74 19.69 23.78
CA PHE A 57 33.46 20.84 23.19
C PHE A 57 34.46 21.46 24.18
N SER A 58 34.03 21.68 25.43
CA SER A 58 34.89 22.21 26.48
C SER A 58 36.11 21.31 26.76
N HIS A 59 35.89 19.99 26.86
CA HIS A 59 36.96 19.01 27.12
C HIS A 59 38.04 19.03 26.03
N PHE A 60 37.64 18.95 24.76
CA PHE A 60 38.57 18.91 23.64
C PHE A 60 39.23 20.27 23.35
N LYS A 61 38.54 21.40 23.62
CA LYS A 61 39.15 22.73 23.60
C LYS A 61 40.29 22.83 24.60
N LYS A 62 40.06 22.45 25.86
CA LYS A 62 41.07 22.52 26.93
C LYS A 62 42.34 21.73 26.59
N LYS A 63 42.21 20.65 25.81
CA LYS A 63 43.32 19.77 25.40
C LYS A 63 43.97 20.20 24.07
N GLY A 64 43.53 21.28 23.42
CA GLY A 64 44.02 21.71 22.10
C GLY A 64 43.85 20.64 21.01
N THR A 65 42.88 19.73 21.17
CA THR A 65 42.80 18.48 20.37
C THR A 65 41.89 18.61 19.14
N LEU A 66 40.92 19.53 19.19
CA LEU A 66 39.94 19.75 18.12
C LEU A 66 40.58 20.27 16.82
N GLU A 67 41.65 21.05 16.89
CA GLU A 67 42.26 21.67 15.70
C GLU A 67 43.08 20.71 14.82
N ASN A 68 43.35 19.47 15.24
CA ASN A 68 44.15 18.51 14.44
C ASN A 68 43.79 17.03 14.61
N LYS A 69 42.90 16.66 15.54
CA LYS A 69 42.63 15.24 15.86
C LYS A 69 41.15 14.89 16.03
N VAL A 70 40.26 15.85 16.29
CA VAL A 70 38.85 15.57 16.55
C VAL A 70 37.99 16.45 15.64
N SER A 71 37.16 15.84 14.79
CA SER A 71 36.05 16.50 14.10
C SER A 71 34.75 16.17 14.83
N ILE A 72 33.91 17.17 15.03
CA ILE A 72 32.57 17.02 15.58
C ILE A 72 31.61 17.52 14.52
N GLY A 73 30.54 16.79 14.29
CA GLY A 73 29.48 17.16 13.37
C GLY A 73 28.13 16.77 13.90
N PHE A 74 27.10 17.32 13.26
CA PHE A 74 25.71 17.16 13.58
C PHE A 74 24.99 16.60 12.36
N SER A 75 24.17 15.57 12.55
CA SER A 75 23.39 14.94 11.49
C SER A 75 21.92 15.10 11.79
N ILE A 76 21.20 15.71 10.85
CA ILE A 76 19.80 16.07 10.94
C ILE A 76 19.01 15.26 9.91
N VAL A 77 17.91 14.65 10.31
CA VAL A 77 16.93 14.12 9.35
C VAL A 77 15.79 15.13 9.23
N ALA A 78 15.64 15.73 8.06
CA ALA A 78 14.54 16.63 7.78
C ALA A 78 13.23 15.82 7.69
N GLN A 79 12.23 16.28 8.43
CA GLN A 79 10.91 15.66 8.53
C GLN A 79 9.86 16.74 8.81
N PRO A 80 8.55 16.47 8.65
CA PRO A 80 7.51 17.45 8.93
C PRO A 80 7.68 18.15 10.28
N TYR A 81 8.05 17.41 11.34
CA TYR A 81 8.16 17.97 12.68
C TYR A 81 9.25 19.04 12.87
N ASN A 82 10.29 19.08 12.04
CA ASN A 82 11.42 20.03 12.19
C ASN A 82 11.68 20.90 10.97
N ILE A 83 10.92 20.76 9.89
CA ILE A 83 11.19 21.45 8.61
C ILE A 83 11.19 22.98 8.76
N PHE A 84 10.36 23.51 9.67
CA PHE A 84 10.25 24.94 9.98
C PHE A 84 11.23 25.43 11.06
N ASN A 85 12.09 24.54 11.57
CA ASN A 85 13.03 24.80 12.67
C ASN A 85 14.46 24.34 12.33
N LEU A 86 14.74 24.03 11.06
CA LEU A 86 16.10 23.62 10.65
C LEU A 86 17.12 24.72 10.92
N ASP A 87 16.74 25.97 10.67
CA ASP A 87 17.50 27.18 10.96
C ASP A 87 17.93 27.28 12.43
N ASP A 88 17.04 26.95 13.38
CA ASP A 88 17.35 26.94 14.81
C ASP A 88 18.55 26.03 15.12
N ILE A 89 18.67 24.89 14.42
CA ILE A 89 19.77 23.94 14.62
C ILE A 89 21.09 24.53 14.10
N TYR A 90 21.08 25.15 12.91
CA TYR A 90 22.28 25.78 12.35
C TYR A 90 22.73 27.00 13.15
N ILE A 91 21.79 27.82 13.63
CA ILE A 91 22.09 28.96 14.51
C ILE A 91 22.70 28.46 15.83
N TRP A 92 22.12 27.42 16.44
CA TRP A 92 22.69 26.83 17.65
C TRP A 92 24.09 26.27 17.42
N ALA A 93 24.30 25.51 16.34
CA ALA A 93 25.60 24.95 16.01
C ALA A 93 26.63 26.05 15.76
N SER A 94 26.27 27.09 15.01
CA SER A 94 27.13 28.25 14.75
C SER A 94 27.55 28.96 16.05
N ASN A 95 26.60 29.19 16.97
CA ASN A 95 26.89 29.78 18.28
C ASN A 95 27.80 28.88 19.14
N LEU A 96 27.57 27.56 19.09
CA LEU A 96 28.41 26.59 19.79
C LEU A 96 29.84 26.64 19.26
N TYR A 97 30.04 26.58 17.94
CA TYR A 97 31.36 26.70 17.34
C TYR A 97 32.01 28.03 17.68
N SER A 98 31.30 29.15 17.54
CA SER A 98 31.83 30.49 17.86
C SER A 98 32.26 30.62 19.32
N THR A 99 31.55 29.98 20.26
CA THR A 99 31.87 30.00 21.70
C THR A 99 33.17 29.28 22.00
N TYR A 100 33.38 28.11 21.40
CA TYR A 100 34.57 27.29 21.68
C TYR A 100 35.73 27.56 20.71
N TYR A 101 35.46 28.10 19.52
CA TYR A 101 36.39 28.33 18.42
C TYR A 101 36.08 29.67 17.75
N PRO A 102 36.48 30.81 18.35
CA PRO A 102 36.11 32.14 17.84
C PRO A 102 36.60 32.41 16.41
N GLY A 103 37.76 31.87 16.02
CA GLY A 103 38.28 31.99 14.64
C GLY A 103 37.40 31.30 13.58
N TYR A 104 36.51 30.40 14.00
CA TYR A 104 35.52 29.77 13.13
C TYR A 104 34.44 30.75 12.65
N ALA A 105 34.19 31.81 13.41
CA ALA A 105 33.20 32.85 13.08
C ALA A 105 33.76 33.92 12.14
N GLU A 106 35.08 33.92 11.88
CA GLU A 106 35.78 34.96 11.14
C GLU A 106 35.98 34.61 9.65
N TRP A 107 35.83 33.34 9.29
CA TRP A 107 36.06 32.82 7.94
C TRP A 107 34.78 32.27 7.31
N ASP A 108 34.22 33.02 6.35
CA ASP A 108 33.06 32.58 5.55
C ASP A 108 33.48 31.61 4.44
N ASP A 109 34.01 30.46 4.87
CA ASP A 109 34.32 29.32 4.00
C ASP A 109 33.03 28.52 3.73
N PRO A 110 32.73 28.12 2.47
CA PRO A 110 31.59 27.25 2.16
C PRO A 110 31.54 25.97 3.02
N ASP A 111 32.69 25.47 3.47
CA ASP A 111 32.82 24.28 4.29
C ASP A 111 32.69 24.57 5.79
N ALA A 112 32.50 25.82 6.22
CA ALA A 112 32.33 26.17 7.64
C ALA A 112 31.03 25.64 8.25
N MET A 113 30.09 25.07 7.50
CA MET A 113 29.01 24.24 8.07
C MET A 113 29.00 22.83 7.47
N SER A 114 30.11 22.39 6.87
CA SER A 114 30.29 21.03 6.31
C SER A 114 30.05 19.93 7.34
N GLU A 115 30.23 20.24 8.62
CA GLU A 115 30.01 19.30 9.71
C GLU A 115 28.56 19.28 10.22
N VAL A 116 27.70 20.20 9.79
CA VAL A 116 26.25 20.18 10.08
C VAL A 116 25.52 19.73 8.82
N ASP A 117 25.14 18.46 8.76
CA ASP A 117 24.52 17.84 7.59
C ASP A 117 23.03 17.63 7.83
N VAL A 118 22.21 17.99 6.84
CA VAL A 118 20.78 17.66 6.79
C VAL A 118 20.53 16.66 5.68
N ASP A 119 19.74 15.63 5.97
CA ASP A 119 19.26 14.67 5.00
C ASP A 119 17.76 14.85 4.79
N PHE A 120 17.35 15.13 3.55
CA PHE A 120 15.94 15.19 3.15
C PHE A 120 15.40 13.83 2.69
N GLN A 121 16.24 12.81 2.58
CA GLN A 121 15.84 11.47 2.16
C GLN A 121 15.48 10.62 3.37
N MET A 122 14.19 10.58 3.70
CA MET A 122 13.67 9.68 4.73
C MET A 122 13.70 8.22 4.25
N ILE A 123 14.14 7.30 5.12
CA ILE A 123 14.11 5.86 4.85
C ILE A 123 13.18 5.16 5.86
N PRO A 124 12.17 4.39 5.41
CA PRO A 124 11.80 4.15 4.01
C PRO A 124 11.21 5.41 3.35
N GLN A 125 11.41 5.57 2.03
CA GLN A 125 10.89 6.70 1.26
C GLN A 125 9.36 6.84 1.36
N SER A 126 8.66 5.72 1.57
CA SER A 126 7.21 5.68 1.75
C SER A 126 6.73 6.17 3.12
N SER A 127 7.62 6.57 4.04
CA SER A 127 7.25 7.08 5.36
C SER A 127 6.45 8.39 5.25
N GLU A 128 5.39 8.52 6.05
CA GLU A 128 4.66 9.79 6.19
C GLU A 128 5.50 10.91 6.81
N LEU A 129 6.67 10.59 7.37
CA LEU A 129 7.66 11.56 7.84
C LEU A 129 8.60 12.05 6.73
N ASN A 130 8.46 11.55 5.49
CA ASN A 130 9.23 12.07 4.38
C ASN A 130 8.72 13.48 4.01
N PRO A 131 9.58 14.53 4.06
CA PRO A 131 9.15 15.90 3.79
C PRO A 131 8.67 16.12 2.35
N GLU A 132 8.93 15.20 1.41
CA GLU A 132 8.42 15.29 0.03
C GLU A 132 6.89 15.29 -0.06
N PHE A 133 6.20 14.78 0.98
CA PHE A 133 4.74 14.74 1.05
C PHE A 133 4.11 16.00 1.67
N ILE A 134 4.91 16.97 2.12
CA ILE A 134 4.39 18.24 2.65
C ILE A 134 3.90 19.10 1.48
N ASP A 135 2.99 20.03 1.77
CA ASP A 135 2.57 21.02 0.78
C ASP A 135 3.73 21.83 0.20
N HIS A 136 3.76 21.99 -1.13
CA HIS A 136 4.85 22.67 -1.82
C HIS A 136 4.95 24.13 -1.39
N ASP A 137 3.83 24.79 -1.15
CA ASP A 137 3.81 26.17 -0.67
C ASP A 137 4.26 26.27 0.79
N LEU A 138 3.95 25.26 1.62
CA LEU A 138 4.52 25.17 2.97
C LEU A 138 6.04 24.93 2.96
N LEU A 139 6.55 24.14 2.03
CA LEU A 139 7.99 23.91 1.88
C LEU A 139 8.73 25.16 1.37
N LYS A 140 8.13 25.92 0.45
CA LYS A 140 8.64 27.25 0.07
C LYS A 140 8.68 28.18 1.28
N LEU A 141 7.62 28.22 2.08
CA LEU A 141 7.57 29.03 3.28
C LEU A 141 8.65 28.62 4.29
N ALA A 142 8.89 27.32 4.47
CA ALA A 142 9.96 26.82 5.33
C ALA A 142 11.35 27.25 4.81
N LEU A 143 11.58 27.17 3.50
CA LEU A 143 12.81 27.62 2.84
C LEU A 143 13.03 29.13 2.98
N GLU A 144 12.00 29.95 2.79
CA GLU A 144 12.06 31.41 2.94
C GLU A 144 12.44 31.80 4.38
N LYS A 145 11.85 31.12 5.37
CA LYS A 145 12.22 31.31 6.78
C LYS A 145 13.66 30.90 7.05
N PHE A 146 14.07 29.74 6.54
CA PHE A 146 15.44 29.26 6.67
C PHE A 146 16.43 30.30 6.13
N GLU A 147 16.24 30.73 4.89
CA GLU A 147 17.09 31.75 4.25
C GLU A 147 17.12 33.06 5.04
N ALA A 148 15.97 33.53 5.54
CA ALA A 148 15.89 34.76 6.30
C ALA A 148 16.66 34.71 7.63
N ASN A 149 16.53 33.59 8.35
CA ASN A 149 17.06 33.44 9.71
C ASN A 149 18.54 33.07 9.73
N THR A 150 19.04 32.38 8.71
CA THR A 150 20.42 31.92 8.67
C THR A 150 21.39 32.86 7.95
N LYS A 151 20.97 34.08 7.54
CA LYS A 151 21.84 35.04 6.79
C LYS A 151 23.17 35.36 7.47
N LYS A 152 23.24 35.25 8.80
CA LYS A 152 24.44 35.54 9.59
C LYS A 152 25.21 34.27 9.99
N VAL A 153 24.73 33.10 9.59
CA VAL A 153 25.42 31.83 9.86
C VAL A 153 26.52 31.65 8.81
N VAL A 154 27.76 31.69 9.28
CA VAL A 154 28.96 31.48 8.48
C VAL A 154 28.92 30.10 7.81
N GLY A 155 29.24 30.01 6.52
CA GLY A 155 29.26 28.76 5.76
C GLY A 155 27.89 28.14 5.45
N ILE A 156 26.79 28.90 5.59
CA ILE A 156 25.44 28.38 5.35
C ILE A 156 25.11 28.15 3.87
N ILE A 157 25.83 28.82 2.95
CA ILE A 157 25.48 28.87 1.52
C ILE A 157 25.20 27.48 0.92
N PRO A 158 26.08 26.47 1.08
CA PRO A 158 25.81 25.15 0.51
C PRO A 158 24.57 24.45 1.11
N ARG A 159 24.21 24.78 2.35
CA ARG A 159 23.02 24.22 3.03
C ARG A 159 21.74 24.85 2.52
N LEU A 160 21.78 26.17 2.29
CA LEU A 160 20.70 26.87 1.61
C LEU A 160 20.48 26.32 0.20
N GLU A 161 21.56 26.16 -0.58
CA GLU A 161 21.48 25.57 -1.93
C GLU A 161 20.91 24.14 -1.91
N PHE A 162 21.28 23.33 -0.91
CA PHE A 162 20.73 21.98 -0.76
C PHE A 162 19.22 21.99 -0.48
N PHE A 163 18.75 22.87 0.40
CA PHE A 163 17.31 23.01 0.67
C PHE A 163 16.56 23.58 -0.55
N GLN A 164 17.12 24.56 -1.24
CA GLN A 164 16.57 25.08 -2.51
C GLN A 164 16.43 23.97 -3.56
N ASN A 165 17.46 23.13 -3.71
CA ASN A 165 17.44 22.00 -4.62
C ASN A 165 16.40 20.95 -4.21
N PHE A 166 16.22 20.68 -2.92
CA PHE A 166 15.16 19.80 -2.44
C PHE A 166 13.79 20.34 -2.86
N VAL A 167 13.45 21.60 -2.52
CA VAL A 167 12.15 22.22 -2.85
C VAL A 167 11.89 22.29 -4.36
N LYS A 168 12.94 22.50 -5.16
CA LYS A 168 12.85 22.55 -6.62
C LYS A 168 12.55 21.20 -7.27
N ASN A 169 13.03 20.10 -6.68
CA ASN A 169 13.00 18.77 -7.30
C ASN A 169 11.96 17.81 -6.68
N ILE A 170 10.98 18.34 -5.94
CA ILE A 170 9.93 17.52 -5.33
C ILE A 170 9.04 16.91 -6.42
N PRO A 171 8.83 15.58 -6.41
CA PRO A 171 7.98 14.93 -7.40
C PRO A 171 6.51 15.31 -7.19
N VAL A 172 5.75 15.42 -8.29
CA VAL A 172 4.29 15.50 -8.22
C VAL A 172 3.76 14.17 -7.68
N ASN A 173 3.05 14.21 -6.56
CA ASN A 173 2.61 13.00 -5.87
C ASN A 173 1.09 12.96 -5.65
N ASN A 174 0.44 11.90 -6.12
CA ASN A 174 -1.02 11.71 -6.01
C ASN A 174 -1.46 11.17 -4.65
N ILE A 175 -0.54 10.73 -3.79
CA ILE A 175 -0.85 10.20 -2.44
C ILE A 175 -0.57 11.21 -1.32
N LYS A 176 -0.36 12.49 -1.64
CA LYS A 176 -0.03 13.54 -0.66
C LYS A 176 -1.07 13.67 0.45
N ASP A 177 -2.35 13.73 0.09
CA ASP A 177 -3.44 13.85 1.07
C ASP A 177 -3.53 12.63 1.99
N LEU A 178 -3.29 11.43 1.44
CA LEU A 178 -3.20 10.21 2.24
C LEU A 178 -2.03 10.29 3.23
N LYS A 179 -0.86 10.76 2.79
CA LYS A 179 0.33 10.91 3.63
C LYS A 179 0.13 11.95 4.71
N HIS A 180 -0.58 13.03 4.39
CA HIS A 180 -1.00 14.05 5.35
C HIS A 180 -1.94 13.48 6.42
N TYR A 181 -2.95 12.69 6.01
CA TYR A 181 -3.82 11.97 6.93
C TYR A 181 -3.03 11.00 7.82
N GLN A 182 -2.13 10.20 7.23
CA GLN A 182 -1.27 9.24 7.95
C GLN A 182 -0.39 9.94 8.98
N LEU A 183 0.28 11.04 8.58
CA LEU A 183 1.10 11.87 9.46
C LEU A 183 0.29 12.33 10.68
N LYS A 184 -0.95 12.81 10.49
CA LYS A 184 -1.81 13.18 11.61
C LYS A 184 -2.14 12.01 12.54
N GLN A 185 -2.45 10.83 11.99
CA GLN A 185 -2.76 9.65 12.81
C GLN A 185 -1.53 9.22 13.63
N THR A 186 -0.36 9.12 12.99
CA THR A 186 0.90 8.76 13.66
C THR A 186 1.26 9.78 14.73
N THR A 187 1.09 11.08 14.46
CA THR A 187 1.33 12.16 15.43
C THR A 187 0.43 12.00 16.67
N ARG A 188 -0.88 11.79 16.48
CA ARG A 188 -1.82 11.58 17.61
C ARG A 188 -1.51 10.32 18.41
N PHE A 189 -1.07 9.27 17.73
CA PHE A 189 -0.64 8.03 18.37
C PHE A 189 0.57 8.28 19.27
N TYR A 190 1.61 8.99 18.77
CA TYR A 190 2.78 9.33 19.57
C TYR A 190 2.46 10.24 20.75
N ASP A 191 1.65 11.29 20.55
CA ASP A 191 1.16 12.15 21.61
C ASP A 191 0.55 11.34 22.76
N ASN A 192 -0.34 10.40 22.42
CA ASN A 192 -1.04 9.58 23.41
C ASN A 192 -0.08 8.67 24.20
N ILE A 193 0.80 7.93 23.52
CA ILE A 193 1.67 6.96 24.22
C ILE A 193 2.85 7.62 24.94
N ARG A 194 3.30 8.80 24.49
CA ARG A 194 4.42 9.54 25.09
C ARG A 194 3.96 10.58 26.11
N ASN A 195 2.65 10.80 26.24
CA ASN A 195 2.06 11.88 27.02
C ASN A 195 2.62 13.26 26.61
N GLN A 196 2.70 13.49 25.30
CA GLN A 196 3.13 14.74 24.68
C GLN A 196 1.98 15.36 23.89
N GLN A 197 2.14 16.61 23.48
CA GLN A 197 1.16 17.29 22.61
C GLN A 197 1.92 18.08 21.56
N TYR A 198 1.83 17.70 20.28
CA TYR A 198 2.51 18.41 19.19
C TYR A 198 2.20 19.92 19.19
N LYS A 199 0.98 20.30 19.61
CA LYS A 199 0.55 21.71 19.74
C LYS A 199 1.44 22.57 20.65
N ASN A 200 2.14 21.95 21.59
CA ASN A 200 3.01 22.65 22.53
C ASN A 200 4.49 22.64 22.10
N HIS A 201 4.83 21.89 21.04
CA HIS A 201 6.21 21.60 20.68
C HIS A 201 6.59 22.00 19.24
N LEU A 202 5.66 21.90 18.29
CA LEU A 202 5.94 22.14 16.86
C LEU A 202 5.71 23.59 16.43
N ALA A 203 6.26 23.96 15.27
CA ALA A 203 6.01 25.25 14.65
C ALA A 203 4.52 25.48 14.35
N PRO A 204 4.01 26.72 14.44
CA PRO A 204 2.60 27.05 14.16
C PRO A 204 2.10 26.56 12.80
N GLU A 205 2.92 26.67 11.75
CA GLU A 205 2.58 26.21 10.40
C GLU A 205 2.39 24.69 10.36
N MET A 206 3.22 23.96 11.10
CA MET A 206 3.11 22.50 11.18
C MET A 206 1.90 22.08 12.00
N ILE A 207 1.57 22.83 13.06
CA ILE A 207 0.36 22.61 13.86
C ILE A 207 -0.88 22.81 12.98
N ASP A 208 -0.94 23.91 12.22
CA ASP A 208 -2.05 24.22 11.32
C ASP A 208 -2.21 23.15 10.24
N TYR A 209 -1.12 22.77 9.57
CA TYR A 209 -1.16 21.69 8.59
C TYR A 209 -1.69 20.40 9.22
N LEU A 210 -1.17 19.97 10.37
CA LEU A 210 -1.67 18.77 11.06
C LEU A 210 -3.15 18.89 11.45
N ASP A 211 -3.63 20.06 11.87
CA ASP A 211 -5.03 20.29 12.26
C ASP A 211 -5.97 20.26 11.06
N ASN A 212 -5.49 20.65 9.88
CA ASN A 212 -6.21 20.63 8.61
C ASN A 212 -5.97 19.34 7.79
N ALA A 213 -5.45 18.28 8.42
CA ALA A 213 -5.29 17.00 7.74
C ALA A 213 -6.63 16.48 7.19
N PRO A 214 -6.66 15.98 5.94
CA PRO A 214 -7.88 15.48 5.34
C PRO A 214 -8.41 14.30 6.17
N LYS A 215 -9.73 14.16 6.24
CA LYS A 215 -10.34 12.99 6.87
C LYS A 215 -10.18 11.80 5.92
N ALA A 216 -9.98 10.60 6.48
CA ALA A 216 -10.13 9.39 5.67
C ALA A 216 -11.51 9.39 5.00
N PRO A 217 -11.62 9.03 3.71
CA PRO A 217 -12.91 8.98 3.03
C PRO A 217 -13.88 7.94 3.62
N TRP A 218 -13.44 7.11 4.56
CA TRP A 218 -14.27 6.12 5.23
C TRP A 218 -13.97 6.03 6.73
N LYS A 219 -14.97 5.62 7.50
CA LYS A 219 -14.83 5.31 8.92
C LYS A 219 -14.40 3.85 9.05
N LYS A 220 -13.23 3.62 9.65
CA LYS A 220 -12.70 2.28 9.88
C LYS A 220 -13.38 1.63 11.08
N GLU A 221 -14.63 1.21 10.90
CA GLU A 221 -15.35 0.34 11.82
C GLU A 221 -15.94 -0.83 10.99
N ASP A 222 -15.51 -2.06 11.28
CA ASP A 222 -15.65 -3.28 10.47
C ASP A 222 -17.08 -3.84 10.30
N SER A 223 -18.11 -3.01 10.10
CA SER A 223 -19.43 -3.50 9.68
C SER A 223 -19.50 -3.49 8.15
N GLY A 224 -19.22 -4.62 7.50
CA GLY A 224 -19.52 -4.79 6.07
C GLY A 224 -18.35 -4.62 5.09
N PHE A 225 -17.20 -4.11 5.51
CA PHE A 225 -16.09 -3.88 4.56
C PHE A 225 -15.53 -5.18 3.95
N CYS A 226 -15.29 -5.18 2.64
CA CYS A 226 -14.53 -6.20 1.92
C CYS A 226 -13.60 -5.53 0.92
N ILE A 227 -12.33 -5.89 0.85
CA ILE A 227 -11.40 -5.25 -0.10
C ILE A 227 -11.65 -5.66 -1.57
N LEU A 228 -12.23 -6.84 -1.79
CA LEU A 228 -12.35 -7.46 -3.12
C LEU A 228 -12.95 -6.53 -4.20
N PRO A 229 -14.02 -5.75 -3.95
CA PRO A 229 -14.59 -4.86 -4.97
C PRO A 229 -13.61 -3.81 -5.51
N TRP A 230 -12.49 -3.55 -4.84
CA TRP A 230 -11.44 -2.61 -5.27
C TRP A 230 -10.26 -3.27 -5.97
N ILE A 231 -10.02 -4.56 -5.76
CA ILE A 231 -8.72 -5.17 -6.12
C ILE A 231 -8.83 -6.38 -7.03
N HIS A 232 -10.04 -6.90 -7.29
CA HIS A 232 -10.18 -8.17 -8.00
C HIS A 232 -11.15 -8.17 -9.17
N LEU A 233 -10.94 -9.13 -10.07
CA LEU A 233 -11.87 -9.46 -11.15
C LEU A 233 -12.27 -10.93 -11.02
N SER A 234 -13.57 -11.20 -10.95
CA SER A 234 -14.10 -12.56 -10.90
C SER A 234 -15.11 -12.84 -12.01
N THR A 235 -15.11 -14.07 -12.51
CA THR A 235 -16.03 -14.51 -13.58
C THR A 235 -16.77 -15.80 -13.23
N ARG A 236 -17.97 -15.97 -13.80
CA ARG A 236 -18.64 -17.27 -13.91
C ARG A 236 -18.15 -18.03 -15.14
N THR A 237 -18.46 -19.33 -15.24
CA THR A 237 -18.17 -20.13 -16.43
C THR A 237 -18.80 -19.54 -17.69
N THR A 238 -19.96 -18.89 -17.57
CA THR A 238 -20.63 -18.18 -18.67
C THR A 238 -19.94 -16.89 -19.13
N GLY A 239 -18.88 -16.44 -18.44
CA GLY A 239 -18.20 -15.17 -18.71
C GLY A 239 -18.85 -13.95 -18.06
N ASN A 240 -19.94 -14.13 -17.30
CA ASN A 240 -20.53 -13.04 -16.52
C ASN A 240 -19.55 -12.59 -15.44
N MET A 241 -19.28 -11.29 -15.41
CA MET A 241 -18.47 -10.68 -14.37
C MET A 241 -19.26 -10.67 -13.06
N GLN A 242 -18.63 -11.01 -11.95
CA GLN A 242 -19.29 -11.10 -10.64
C GLN A 242 -18.47 -10.45 -9.53
N LEU A 243 -19.16 -10.08 -8.46
CA LEU A 243 -18.56 -9.46 -7.29
C LEU A 243 -17.61 -10.40 -6.55
N CYS A 244 -17.99 -11.67 -6.37
CA CYS A 244 -17.09 -12.77 -5.98
C CYS A 244 -17.82 -14.11 -6.14
N CYS A 245 -17.10 -15.23 -5.99
CA CYS A 245 -17.71 -16.56 -6.09
C CYS A 245 -18.83 -16.83 -5.06
N THR A 246 -18.83 -16.14 -3.93
CA THR A 246 -19.80 -16.33 -2.83
C THR A 246 -21.04 -15.44 -2.98
N ALA A 247 -20.94 -14.30 -3.68
CA ALA A 247 -21.99 -13.29 -3.72
C ALA A 247 -23.30 -13.84 -4.32
N ASN A 248 -23.20 -14.68 -5.36
CA ASN A 248 -24.35 -15.29 -6.01
C ASN A 248 -25.12 -16.28 -5.12
N SER A 249 -24.56 -16.75 -4.01
CA SER A 249 -25.32 -17.53 -3.03
C SER A 249 -26.37 -16.71 -2.27
N SER A 250 -26.36 -15.37 -2.41
CA SER A 250 -27.39 -14.48 -1.86
C SER A 250 -28.57 -14.27 -2.82
N SER A 251 -28.61 -14.97 -3.97
CA SER A 251 -29.71 -14.83 -4.95
C SER A 251 -31.01 -15.42 -4.41
N ASP A 252 -32.13 -14.84 -4.82
CA ASP A 252 -33.50 -15.32 -4.56
C ASP A 252 -34.38 -15.09 -5.79
N GLU A 253 -35.67 -15.43 -5.70
CA GLU A 253 -36.64 -15.30 -6.80
C GLU A 253 -36.79 -13.85 -7.28
N GLU A 254 -36.70 -12.88 -6.37
CA GLU A 254 -36.80 -11.45 -6.68
C GLU A 254 -35.49 -10.89 -7.28
N HIS A 255 -34.35 -11.45 -6.87
CA HIS A 255 -33.00 -10.98 -7.23
C HIS A 255 -32.14 -12.15 -7.77
N PRO A 256 -32.47 -12.69 -8.94
CA PRO A 256 -31.64 -13.72 -9.55
C PRO A 256 -30.27 -13.17 -9.94
N GLN A 257 -29.22 -13.99 -9.76
CA GLN A 257 -27.84 -13.66 -10.10
C GLN A 257 -27.37 -12.34 -9.45
N ILE A 258 -27.77 -12.11 -8.19
CA ILE A 258 -27.52 -10.85 -7.49
C ILE A 258 -26.04 -10.50 -7.38
N GLY A 259 -25.15 -11.51 -7.38
CA GLY A 259 -23.71 -11.31 -7.32
C GLY A 259 -23.08 -10.94 -8.66
N CYS A 260 -23.79 -11.03 -9.79
CA CYS A 260 -23.28 -10.67 -11.11
C CYS A 260 -23.35 -9.15 -11.32
N ASN A 261 -22.30 -8.58 -11.91
CA ASN A 261 -22.27 -7.17 -12.25
C ASN A 261 -23.27 -6.87 -13.38
N LYS A 262 -23.99 -5.74 -13.24
CA LYS A 262 -25.04 -5.29 -14.15
C LYS A 262 -24.69 -3.93 -14.76
N LYS A 263 -25.01 -3.79 -16.05
CA LYS A 263 -25.03 -2.55 -16.80
C LYS A 263 -26.21 -1.68 -16.34
N ASN A 264 -26.23 -0.43 -16.78
CA ASN A 264 -27.30 0.52 -16.41
C ASN A 264 -28.68 0.13 -16.95
N ASP A 265 -28.75 -0.67 -18.00
CA ASP A 265 -29.99 -1.23 -18.56
C ASP A 265 -30.41 -2.56 -17.88
N GLY A 266 -29.72 -2.97 -16.82
CA GLY A 266 -29.99 -4.19 -16.06
C GLY A 266 -29.38 -5.46 -16.65
N GLN A 267 -28.80 -5.40 -17.85
CA GLN A 267 -28.12 -6.54 -18.48
C GLN A 267 -26.85 -6.93 -17.71
N LEU A 268 -26.52 -8.22 -17.67
CA LEU A 268 -25.25 -8.67 -17.11
C LEU A 268 -24.07 -8.19 -17.96
N VAL A 269 -22.98 -7.84 -17.27
CA VAL A 269 -21.67 -7.62 -17.90
C VAL A 269 -21.06 -8.97 -18.23
N ASN A 270 -20.77 -9.23 -19.51
CA ASN A 270 -20.25 -10.52 -19.97
C ASN A 270 -18.97 -10.36 -20.81
N LEU A 271 -17.87 -10.95 -20.35
CA LEU A 271 -16.54 -10.79 -20.97
C LEU A 271 -16.40 -11.38 -22.37
N LYS A 272 -17.39 -12.12 -22.87
CA LYS A 272 -17.42 -12.56 -24.27
C LYS A 272 -17.59 -11.38 -25.24
N GLN A 273 -18.24 -10.32 -24.81
CA GLN A 273 -18.58 -9.16 -25.64
C GLN A 273 -18.18 -7.82 -25.00
N ASP A 274 -18.10 -7.78 -23.68
CA ASP A 274 -17.80 -6.59 -22.91
C ASP A 274 -16.33 -6.57 -22.49
N ASN A 275 -15.75 -5.38 -22.41
CA ASN A 275 -14.42 -5.16 -21.88
C ASN A 275 -14.53 -4.80 -20.39
N TRP A 276 -13.87 -5.56 -19.51
CA TRP A 276 -14.07 -5.47 -18.05
C TRP A 276 -13.80 -4.07 -17.49
N ILE A 277 -12.84 -3.32 -18.09
CA ILE A 277 -12.44 -2.00 -17.59
C ILE A 277 -13.55 -0.97 -17.74
N ASP A 278 -14.32 -1.04 -18.84
CA ASP A 278 -15.44 -0.15 -19.12
C ASP A 278 -16.60 -0.37 -18.13
N TYR A 279 -16.63 -1.55 -17.50
CA TYR A 279 -17.66 -1.96 -16.54
C TYR A 279 -17.12 -2.11 -15.11
N TRP A 280 -15.93 -1.57 -14.82
CA TRP A 280 -15.37 -1.54 -13.47
C TRP A 280 -16.17 -0.65 -12.51
N ASN A 281 -16.77 0.42 -13.04
CA ASN A 281 -17.52 1.45 -12.31
C ASN A 281 -18.99 1.50 -12.76
N THR A 282 -19.64 0.35 -12.92
CA THR A 282 -21.10 0.29 -13.06
C THR A 282 -21.80 0.82 -11.82
N ASN A 283 -23.07 1.25 -11.95
CA ASN A 283 -23.90 1.64 -10.79
C ASN A 283 -23.95 0.54 -9.72
N TYR A 284 -23.94 -0.73 -10.14
CA TYR A 284 -23.86 -1.89 -9.25
C TYR A 284 -22.56 -1.87 -8.41
N MET A 285 -21.38 -1.80 -9.03
CA MET A 285 -20.10 -1.82 -8.31
C MET A 285 -19.91 -0.58 -7.44
N LYS A 286 -20.29 0.60 -7.98
CA LYS A 286 -20.29 1.88 -7.27
C LYS A 286 -21.13 1.81 -5.99
N ASN A 287 -22.37 1.31 -6.10
CA ASN A 287 -23.25 1.16 -4.96
C ASN A 287 -22.64 0.25 -3.88
N VAL A 288 -22.15 -0.94 -4.25
CA VAL A 288 -21.51 -1.88 -3.32
C VAL A 288 -20.35 -1.21 -2.57
N ARG A 289 -19.46 -0.52 -3.29
CA ARG A 289 -18.34 0.20 -2.67
C ARG A 289 -18.83 1.30 -1.75
N SER A 290 -19.76 2.14 -2.21
CA SER A 290 -20.30 3.26 -1.41
C SER A 290 -20.95 2.78 -0.10
N GLU A 291 -21.70 1.68 -0.15
CA GLU A 291 -22.34 1.10 1.03
C GLU A 291 -21.30 0.53 2.01
N MET A 292 -20.28 -0.15 1.51
CA MET A 292 -19.16 -0.60 2.35
C MET A 292 -18.40 0.56 3.00
N LEU A 293 -18.21 1.68 2.28
CA LEU A 293 -17.55 2.88 2.83
C LEU A 293 -18.37 3.58 3.92
N LYS A 294 -19.71 3.46 3.84
CA LYS A 294 -20.64 3.93 4.89
C LYS A 294 -20.73 2.96 6.09
N GLY A 295 -20.10 1.79 6.02
CA GLY A 295 -20.21 0.74 7.05
C GLY A 295 -21.48 -0.10 6.95
N ASN A 296 -22.14 -0.13 5.79
CA ASN A 296 -23.32 -0.95 5.54
C ASN A 296 -22.92 -2.32 4.99
N LYS A 297 -23.81 -3.31 5.17
CA LYS A 297 -23.70 -4.69 4.67
C LYS A 297 -24.46 -4.84 3.34
N PRO A 298 -23.82 -4.80 2.14
CA PRO A 298 -24.55 -4.87 0.87
C PRO A 298 -25.34 -6.18 0.72
N ARG A 299 -26.48 -6.13 0.02
CA ARG A 299 -27.37 -7.30 -0.16
C ARG A 299 -26.67 -8.45 -0.88
N GLU A 300 -25.81 -8.11 -1.83
CA GLU A 300 -25.00 -9.02 -2.63
C GLU A 300 -24.11 -9.92 -1.74
N CYS A 301 -23.70 -9.42 -0.58
CA CYS A 301 -22.72 -10.04 0.31
C CYS A 301 -23.32 -10.76 1.53
N GLN A 302 -24.65 -10.89 1.60
CA GLN A 302 -25.35 -11.37 2.80
C GLN A 302 -24.91 -12.74 3.29
N LYS A 303 -24.51 -13.66 2.39
CA LYS A 303 -23.98 -14.96 2.81
C LYS A 303 -22.79 -14.83 3.79
N CYS A 304 -21.83 -13.96 3.51
CA CYS A 304 -20.67 -13.80 4.39
C CYS A 304 -21.09 -13.26 5.77
N TYR A 305 -21.98 -12.28 5.82
CA TYR A 305 -22.45 -11.72 7.10
C TYR A 305 -23.25 -12.73 7.92
N LYS A 306 -24.09 -13.56 7.27
CA LYS A 306 -24.82 -14.63 7.95
C LYS A 306 -23.90 -15.70 8.52
N GLU A 307 -22.85 -16.07 7.80
CA GLU A 307 -21.80 -16.99 8.29
C GLU A 307 -21.09 -16.41 9.53
N GLU A 308 -20.74 -15.12 9.47
CA GLU A 308 -20.05 -14.41 10.55
C GLU A 308 -20.91 -14.26 11.81
N GLU A 309 -22.20 -13.99 11.65
CA GLU A 309 -23.16 -13.84 12.75
C GLU A 309 -23.30 -15.10 13.60
N VAL A 310 -23.03 -16.28 13.04
CA VAL A 310 -23.02 -17.57 13.75
C VAL A 310 -21.60 -18.05 14.09
N GLY A 311 -20.58 -17.21 13.91
CA GLY A 311 -19.20 -17.47 14.34
C GLY A 311 -18.29 -18.13 13.30
N TYR A 312 -18.73 -18.32 12.05
CA TYR A 312 -17.84 -18.81 10.99
C TYR A 312 -16.97 -17.69 10.42
N ASN A 313 -15.71 -18.03 10.11
CA ASN A 313 -14.85 -17.15 9.34
C ASN A 313 -15.26 -17.20 7.86
N SER A 314 -16.02 -16.20 7.40
CA SER A 314 -16.46 -16.11 6.00
C SER A 314 -15.30 -15.84 5.04
N LYS A 315 -15.55 -16.04 3.74
CA LYS A 315 -14.61 -15.64 2.67
C LYS A 315 -14.20 -14.16 2.79
N ARG A 316 -15.12 -13.27 3.18
CA ARG A 316 -14.84 -11.83 3.35
C ARG A 316 -13.73 -11.61 4.37
N MET A 317 -13.83 -12.24 5.54
CA MET A 317 -12.82 -12.13 6.59
C MET A 317 -11.48 -12.71 6.14
N TRP A 318 -11.49 -13.88 5.50
CA TRP A 318 -10.27 -14.52 4.98
C TRP A 318 -9.55 -13.64 3.96
N GLU A 319 -10.28 -13.06 3.01
CA GLU A 319 -9.70 -12.21 1.98
C GLU A 319 -9.19 -10.90 2.58
N ASN A 320 -9.94 -10.30 3.51
CA ASN A 320 -9.48 -9.09 4.19
C ASN A 320 -8.16 -9.35 4.96
N GLU A 321 -8.08 -10.43 5.73
CA GLU A 321 -6.87 -10.77 6.48
C GLU A 321 -5.69 -11.16 5.57
N LYS A 322 -5.97 -11.85 4.45
CA LYS A 322 -4.95 -12.16 3.44
C LYS A 322 -4.38 -10.89 2.82
N TRP A 323 -5.24 -9.99 2.34
CA TRP A 323 -4.81 -8.85 1.54
C TRP A 323 -4.28 -7.70 2.38
N LYS A 324 -4.71 -7.54 3.63
CA LYS A 324 -4.17 -6.54 4.57
C LYS A 324 -2.67 -6.74 4.84
N LYS A 325 -2.15 -7.96 4.68
CA LYS A 325 -0.72 -8.28 4.79
C LYS A 325 0.09 -7.90 3.54
N LYS A 326 -0.58 -7.72 2.40
CA LYS A 326 0.04 -7.47 1.09
C LYS A 326 -0.16 -6.04 0.60
N LEU A 327 -1.25 -5.39 1.00
CA LEU A 327 -1.71 -4.11 0.46
C LEU A 327 -2.10 -3.14 1.57
N ASP A 328 -1.76 -1.87 1.40
CA ASP A 328 -2.29 -0.80 2.22
C ASP A 328 -3.69 -0.42 1.73
N TYR A 329 -4.70 -0.82 2.50
CA TYR A 329 -6.11 -0.54 2.18
C TYR A 329 -6.39 0.95 2.13
N ASN A 330 -5.67 1.74 2.94
CA ASN A 330 -5.87 3.17 2.90
C ASN A 330 -5.47 3.72 1.53
N SER A 331 -4.29 3.35 1.04
CA SER A 331 -3.85 3.73 -0.32
C SER A 331 -4.84 3.33 -1.41
N ILE A 332 -5.40 2.11 -1.35
CA ILE A 332 -6.32 1.62 -2.39
C ILE A 332 -7.65 2.36 -2.37
N VAL A 333 -8.21 2.57 -1.18
CA VAL A 333 -9.55 3.11 -1.02
C VAL A 333 -9.54 4.64 -1.07
N TRP A 334 -8.41 5.30 -0.78
CA TRP A 334 -8.26 6.78 -0.77
C TRP A 334 -8.79 7.45 -2.03
N HIS A 335 -8.60 6.83 -3.19
CA HIS A 335 -9.00 7.38 -4.49
C HIS A 335 -10.46 7.03 -4.87
N THR A 336 -11.27 6.55 -3.92
CA THR A 336 -12.68 6.26 -4.17
C THR A 336 -13.50 7.54 -3.99
N GLU A 337 -14.27 7.91 -5.01
CA GLU A 337 -15.20 9.04 -4.96
C GLU A 337 -16.41 8.73 -4.06
N ASN A 338 -17.15 9.77 -3.66
CA ASN A 338 -18.33 9.64 -2.79
C ASN A 338 -19.43 8.74 -3.38
N ASP A 339 -19.51 8.62 -4.71
CA ASP A 339 -20.46 7.75 -5.40
C ASP A 339 -19.98 6.29 -5.50
N GLY A 340 -18.77 5.98 -5.03
CA GLY A 340 -18.15 4.66 -5.11
C GLY A 340 -17.31 4.41 -6.38
N THR A 341 -17.11 5.43 -7.24
CA THR A 341 -16.16 5.35 -8.36
C THR A 341 -14.76 5.10 -7.82
N ALA A 342 -14.09 4.06 -8.31
CA ALA A 342 -12.72 3.73 -7.90
C ALA A 342 -11.83 3.47 -9.12
N PRO A 343 -10.51 3.76 -9.04
CA PRO A 343 -9.56 3.36 -10.07
C PRO A 343 -9.56 1.85 -10.30
N ALA A 344 -9.31 1.43 -11.54
CA ALA A 344 -9.18 0.03 -11.92
C ALA A 344 -7.73 -0.45 -11.72
N ASN A 345 -7.45 -1.07 -10.58
CA ASN A 345 -6.14 -1.65 -10.24
C ASN A 345 -6.33 -3.10 -9.76
N ILE A 346 -6.26 -4.06 -10.68
CA ILE A 346 -6.49 -5.47 -10.37
C ILE A 346 -5.22 -6.12 -9.83
N HIS A 347 -5.26 -6.52 -8.55
CA HIS A 347 -4.21 -7.28 -7.87
C HIS A 347 -4.50 -8.79 -7.81
N TYR A 348 -5.78 -9.17 -7.97
CA TYR A 348 -6.28 -10.53 -7.84
C TYR A 348 -7.25 -10.89 -8.97
N VAL A 349 -7.11 -12.07 -9.56
CA VAL A 349 -8.11 -12.60 -10.50
C VAL A 349 -8.65 -13.94 -10.03
N ASP A 350 -9.97 -14.12 -10.09
CA ASP A 350 -10.70 -15.35 -9.76
C ASP A 350 -11.54 -15.77 -10.97
N LEU A 351 -10.89 -16.47 -11.91
CA LEU A 351 -11.43 -16.68 -13.25
C LEU A 351 -11.91 -18.11 -13.46
N LYS A 352 -13.17 -18.26 -13.86
CA LYS A 352 -13.74 -19.52 -14.34
C LYS A 352 -13.71 -19.58 -15.86
N LEU A 353 -12.72 -20.26 -16.44
CA LEU A 353 -12.42 -20.28 -17.87
C LEU A 353 -13.40 -21.15 -18.68
N GLY A 354 -14.69 -20.86 -18.58
CA GLY A 354 -15.69 -21.59 -19.35
C GLY A 354 -16.02 -22.97 -18.79
N ASN A 355 -16.74 -23.74 -19.61
CA ASN A 355 -17.17 -25.11 -19.31
C ASN A 355 -16.38 -26.16 -20.10
N LYS A 356 -15.33 -25.81 -20.85
CA LYS A 356 -14.55 -26.80 -21.63
C LYS A 356 -13.87 -27.75 -20.64
N CYS A 357 -14.30 -29.02 -20.65
CA CYS A 357 -13.83 -30.07 -19.75
C CYS A 357 -13.80 -31.41 -20.50
N ASN A 358 -13.02 -32.35 -20.02
CA ASN A 358 -12.89 -33.73 -20.53
C ASN A 358 -13.63 -34.78 -19.67
N LEU A 359 -14.31 -34.39 -18.58
CA LEU A 359 -15.11 -35.27 -17.73
C LEU A 359 -16.57 -34.83 -17.64
N ALA A 360 -17.50 -35.76 -17.36
CA ALA A 360 -18.91 -35.48 -17.07
C ALA A 360 -19.29 -36.02 -15.69
N CYS A 361 -18.71 -35.45 -14.63
CA CYS A 361 -18.95 -35.89 -13.26
C CYS A 361 -20.44 -35.80 -12.89
N SER A 362 -20.92 -36.73 -12.06
CA SER A 362 -22.33 -36.78 -11.62
C SER A 362 -22.75 -35.55 -10.80
N THR A 363 -21.79 -34.86 -10.18
CA THR A 363 -21.96 -33.62 -9.42
C THR A 363 -21.90 -32.36 -10.27
N CYS A 364 -21.51 -32.49 -11.56
CA CYS A 364 -21.45 -31.38 -12.51
C CYS A 364 -22.77 -31.23 -13.29
N ASN A 365 -22.82 -30.17 -14.09
CA ASN A 365 -23.91 -29.84 -15.00
C ASN A 365 -23.31 -29.25 -16.31
N PRO A 366 -24.11 -28.82 -17.30
CA PRO A 366 -23.58 -28.34 -18.56
C PRO A 366 -22.99 -26.92 -18.49
N ASP A 367 -23.20 -26.16 -17.41
CA ASP A 367 -22.45 -24.91 -17.14
C ASP A 367 -21.01 -25.17 -16.68
N ASP A 368 -20.75 -26.35 -16.10
CA ASP A 368 -19.45 -26.71 -15.53
C ASP A 368 -18.66 -27.63 -16.47
N SER A 369 -19.33 -28.49 -17.24
CA SER A 369 -18.66 -29.38 -18.20
C SER A 369 -19.36 -29.47 -19.57
N SER A 370 -18.58 -29.26 -20.62
CA SER A 370 -18.98 -29.47 -22.01
C SER A 370 -19.25 -30.94 -22.35
N PHE A 371 -18.67 -31.90 -21.63
CA PHE A 371 -18.96 -33.32 -21.84
C PHE A 371 -20.35 -33.70 -21.33
N TRP A 372 -20.84 -32.99 -20.31
CA TRP A 372 -22.17 -33.18 -19.73
C TRP A 372 -23.31 -32.78 -20.69
N ILE A 373 -23.03 -31.98 -21.73
CA ILE A 373 -24.04 -31.53 -22.72
C ILE A 373 -24.73 -32.72 -23.42
N LYS A 374 -24.04 -33.85 -23.63
CA LYS A 374 -24.65 -35.04 -24.25
C LYS A 374 -25.72 -35.65 -23.34
N ASP A 375 -25.45 -35.70 -22.03
CA ASP A 375 -26.35 -36.27 -21.05
C ASP A 375 -27.53 -35.34 -20.81
N TRP A 376 -27.29 -34.03 -20.69
CA TRP A 376 -28.32 -33.01 -20.65
C TRP A 376 -29.34 -33.14 -21.79
N LYS A 377 -28.86 -33.26 -23.04
CA LYS A 377 -29.75 -33.42 -24.21
C LYS A 377 -30.62 -34.66 -24.11
N LYS A 378 -30.08 -35.77 -23.61
CA LYS A 378 -30.86 -36.98 -23.39
C LYS A 378 -31.89 -36.74 -22.29
N MET A 379 -31.52 -36.12 -21.18
CA MET A 379 -32.43 -35.83 -20.06
C MET A 379 -33.59 -34.93 -20.48
N MET A 380 -33.31 -33.83 -21.20
CA MET A 380 -34.35 -32.89 -21.66
C MET A 380 -35.30 -33.48 -22.71
N ASN A 381 -34.90 -34.56 -23.38
CA ASN A 381 -35.77 -35.29 -24.32
C ASN A 381 -36.60 -36.40 -23.64
N ASN A 382 -36.43 -36.61 -22.34
CA ASN A 382 -37.22 -37.55 -21.55
C ASN A 382 -38.24 -36.80 -20.68
N ASP A 383 -39.21 -37.54 -20.14
CA ASP A 383 -40.17 -37.00 -19.19
C ASP A 383 -39.48 -36.79 -17.83
N ILE A 384 -39.01 -35.57 -17.59
CA ILE A 384 -38.42 -35.13 -16.33
C ILE A 384 -39.29 -34.04 -15.69
N SER A 385 -39.34 -34.01 -14.36
CA SER A 385 -40.11 -33.01 -13.60
C SER A 385 -39.73 -31.57 -13.97
N SER A 386 -40.68 -30.64 -13.93
CA SER A 386 -40.44 -29.22 -14.19
C SER A 386 -39.34 -28.62 -13.31
N ASP A 387 -39.28 -28.96 -12.02
CA ASP A 387 -38.22 -28.53 -11.11
C ASP A 387 -36.82 -28.94 -11.60
N LEU A 388 -36.69 -30.16 -12.12
CA LEU A 388 -35.42 -30.63 -12.69
C LEU A 388 -35.09 -29.94 -14.01
N GLN A 389 -36.10 -29.62 -14.84
CA GLN A 389 -35.91 -28.84 -16.07
C GLN A 389 -35.38 -27.44 -15.75
N ASP A 390 -35.94 -26.78 -14.73
CA ASP A 390 -35.53 -25.44 -14.32
C ASP A 390 -34.10 -25.43 -13.75
N LYS A 391 -33.77 -26.42 -12.89
CA LYS A 391 -32.41 -26.59 -12.33
C LYS A 391 -31.35 -26.91 -13.37
N LEU A 392 -31.74 -27.57 -14.46
CA LEU A 392 -30.86 -27.92 -15.57
C LEU A 392 -30.98 -26.95 -16.75
N SER A 393 -31.63 -25.79 -16.56
CA SER A 393 -31.79 -24.80 -17.62
C SER A 393 -30.42 -24.33 -18.10
N TRP A 394 -30.13 -24.59 -19.37
CA TRP A 394 -28.84 -24.31 -20.00
C TRP A 394 -29.06 -23.76 -21.41
N SER A 395 -28.21 -22.80 -21.81
CA SER A 395 -28.34 -22.17 -23.13
C SER A 395 -27.03 -22.17 -23.90
N LYS A 396 -27.07 -22.60 -25.16
CA LYS A 396 -25.94 -22.49 -26.09
C LYS A 396 -26.01 -21.12 -26.79
N GLY A 397 -25.02 -20.24 -26.67
CA GLY A 397 -25.03 -19.04 -27.53
C GLY A 397 -24.21 -17.82 -27.15
N LYS A 398 -24.54 -16.67 -27.77
CA LYS A 398 -23.93 -15.36 -27.51
C LYS A 398 -24.63 -14.58 -26.38
N ASN A 399 -25.71 -15.11 -25.83
CA ASN A 399 -26.49 -14.44 -24.78
C ASN A 399 -25.77 -14.57 -23.43
N GLN A 400 -26.18 -13.77 -22.43
CA GLN A 400 -25.53 -13.67 -21.11
C GLN A 400 -25.40 -15.03 -20.37
N ASN A 401 -26.21 -16.03 -20.73
CA ASN A 401 -26.17 -17.38 -20.16
C ASN A 401 -25.53 -18.43 -21.09
N GLY A 402 -24.77 -18.01 -22.12
CA GLY A 402 -24.14 -18.89 -23.11
C GLY A 402 -22.67 -18.58 -23.43
N GLY A 403 -22.08 -17.61 -22.74
CA GLY A 403 -20.74 -17.08 -23.05
C GLY A 403 -19.56 -17.95 -22.63
N TYR A 404 -19.66 -19.28 -22.67
CA TYR A 404 -18.64 -20.20 -22.13
C TYR A 404 -17.26 -20.11 -22.77
N ASN A 405 -17.13 -19.50 -23.95
CA ASN A 405 -15.86 -19.25 -24.62
C ASN A 405 -15.37 -17.81 -24.43
N TRP A 406 -15.82 -17.09 -23.39
CA TRP A 406 -15.41 -15.72 -23.10
C TRP A 406 -13.89 -15.56 -22.97
N TYR A 407 -13.20 -16.59 -22.48
CA TYR A 407 -11.75 -16.61 -22.35
C TYR A 407 -11.03 -16.51 -23.70
N LYS A 408 -11.73 -16.63 -24.84
CA LYS A 408 -11.17 -16.37 -26.17
C LYS A 408 -11.16 -14.88 -26.56
N ASN A 409 -11.74 -14.01 -25.75
CA ASN A 409 -11.74 -12.58 -26.01
C ASN A 409 -10.37 -11.97 -25.66
N GLU A 410 -9.56 -11.69 -26.69
CA GLU A 410 -8.21 -11.12 -26.56
C GLU A 410 -8.17 -9.79 -25.81
N GLN A 411 -9.24 -8.97 -25.91
CA GLN A 411 -9.31 -7.70 -25.21
C GLN A 411 -9.23 -7.86 -23.68
N THR A 412 -9.82 -8.93 -23.16
CA THR A 412 -9.80 -9.23 -21.72
C THR A 412 -8.37 -9.46 -21.25
N TRP A 413 -7.60 -10.31 -21.95
CA TRP A 413 -6.22 -10.62 -21.60
C TRP A 413 -5.28 -9.44 -21.76
N LYS A 414 -5.46 -8.65 -22.82
CA LYS A 414 -4.69 -7.41 -23.03
C LYS A 414 -4.93 -6.40 -21.91
N GLY A 415 -6.18 -6.30 -21.42
CA GLY A 415 -6.50 -5.46 -20.27
C GLY A 415 -5.81 -5.97 -19.00
N LEU A 416 -5.88 -7.27 -18.73
CA LEU A 416 -5.31 -7.88 -17.52
C LEU A 416 -3.77 -7.90 -17.51
N SER A 417 -3.11 -8.00 -18.66
CA SER A 417 -1.64 -8.01 -18.74
C SER A 417 -1.01 -6.70 -18.28
N ASN A 418 -1.77 -5.60 -18.28
CA ASN A 418 -1.32 -4.28 -17.83
C ASN A 418 -1.60 -4.04 -16.34
N GLN A 419 -2.19 -5.02 -15.63
CA GLN A 419 -2.58 -4.88 -14.23
C GLN A 419 -1.53 -5.49 -13.29
N PRO A 420 -1.38 -4.96 -12.07
CA PRO A 420 -0.41 -5.45 -11.08
C PRO A 420 -0.87 -6.74 -10.40
N ILE A 421 -1.19 -7.78 -11.18
CA ILE A 421 -1.74 -9.05 -10.69
C ILE A 421 -0.67 -9.83 -9.91
N SER A 422 -0.88 -9.94 -8.61
CA SER A 422 -0.01 -10.64 -7.68
C SER A 422 -0.51 -12.03 -7.33
N ASP A 423 -1.83 -12.26 -7.37
CA ASP A 423 -2.43 -13.57 -7.13
C ASP A 423 -3.45 -13.89 -8.24
N ALA A 424 -3.51 -15.14 -8.65
CA ALA A 424 -4.51 -15.64 -9.60
C ALA A 424 -5.09 -16.96 -9.09
N TYR A 425 -6.41 -17.08 -9.11
CA TYR A 425 -7.12 -18.33 -8.88
C TYR A 425 -7.90 -18.70 -10.14
N ILE A 426 -7.53 -19.82 -10.75
CA ILE A 426 -8.10 -20.27 -12.02
C ILE A 426 -8.89 -21.56 -11.81
N LEU A 427 -10.15 -21.52 -12.24
CA LEU A 427 -11.08 -22.65 -12.27
C LEU A 427 -11.85 -22.65 -13.60
N GLY A 428 -12.99 -23.34 -13.65
CA GLY A 428 -13.76 -23.61 -14.85
C GLY A 428 -13.64 -25.08 -15.21
N GLY A 429 -14.20 -25.50 -16.35
CA GLY A 429 -14.26 -26.91 -16.76
C GLY A 429 -12.99 -27.72 -16.45
N GLU A 430 -12.00 -27.72 -17.33
CA GLU A 430 -10.66 -28.22 -17.00
C GLU A 430 -9.63 -27.19 -17.51
N PRO A 431 -9.01 -26.39 -16.62
CA PRO A 431 -8.08 -25.34 -17.02
C PRO A 431 -6.87 -25.85 -17.83
N THR A 432 -6.35 -27.03 -17.52
CA THR A 432 -5.10 -27.54 -18.12
C THR A 432 -5.20 -27.82 -19.62
N ILE A 433 -6.42 -28.01 -20.14
CA ILE A 433 -6.71 -28.21 -21.58
C ILE A 433 -7.13 -26.91 -22.30
N ILE A 434 -6.98 -25.75 -21.66
CA ILE A 434 -7.27 -24.42 -22.22
C ILE A 434 -5.97 -23.70 -22.57
N ASP A 435 -5.80 -23.33 -23.83
CA ASP A 435 -4.56 -22.71 -24.31
C ASP A 435 -4.36 -21.30 -23.73
N GLU A 436 -5.46 -20.56 -23.51
CA GLU A 436 -5.43 -19.23 -22.92
C GLU A 436 -4.97 -19.25 -21.46
N PHE A 437 -5.20 -20.35 -20.72
CA PHE A 437 -4.62 -20.54 -19.39
C PHE A 437 -3.09 -20.67 -19.46
N LYS A 438 -2.58 -21.47 -20.41
CA LYS A 438 -1.13 -21.61 -20.65
C LYS A 438 -0.51 -20.27 -21.08
N HIS A 439 -1.22 -19.51 -21.92
CA HIS A 439 -0.81 -18.18 -22.34
C HIS A 439 -0.78 -17.19 -21.16
N PHE A 440 -1.78 -17.22 -20.29
CA PHE A 440 -1.80 -16.41 -19.07
C PHE A 440 -0.55 -16.67 -18.21
N ILE A 441 -0.26 -17.92 -17.86
CA ILE A 441 0.94 -18.30 -17.08
C ILE A 441 2.21 -17.80 -17.74
N LYS A 442 2.33 -18.00 -19.07
CA LYS A 442 3.53 -17.59 -19.82
C LYS A 442 3.76 -16.08 -19.72
N ASN A 443 2.71 -15.27 -19.68
CA ASN A 443 2.82 -13.81 -19.62
C ASN A 443 2.76 -13.22 -18.21
N SER A 444 2.35 -13.98 -17.19
CA SER A 444 2.33 -13.49 -15.80
C SER A 444 3.74 -13.12 -15.31
N PRO A 445 3.91 -12.07 -14.50
CA PRO A 445 5.16 -11.78 -13.81
C PRO A 445 5.66 -12.97 -12.98
N LYS A 446 6.98 -13.06 -12.77
CA LYS A 446 7.56 -14.09 -11.88
C LYS A 446 7.04 -13.98 -10.45
N THR A 447 6.63 -12.79 -10.03
CA THR A 447 6.10 -12.49 -8.69
C THR A 447 4.65 -12.96 -8.48
N THR A 448 3.96 -13.45 -9.52
CA THR A 448 2.58 -13.89 -9.41
C THR A 448 2.49 -15.24 -8.67
N ASN A 449 1.56 -15.34 -7.72
CA ASN A 449 1.13 -16.58 -7.10
C ASN A 449 -0.06 -17.14 -7.89
N LEU A 450 0.01 -18.41 -8.28
CA LEU A 450 -1.06 -19.07 -9.03
C LEU A 450 -1.64 -20.21 -8.23
N ARG A 451 -2.95 -20.21 -8.06
CA ARG A 451 -3.74 -21.37 -7.65
C ARG A 451 -4.60 -21.82 -8.82
N PHE A 452 -4.69 -23.12 -9.07
CA PHE A 452 -5.69 -23.65 -9.99
C PHE A 452 -6.20 -25.02 -9.57
N ASN A 453 -7.42 -25.34 -9.99
CA ASN A 453 -8.03 -26.64 -9.78
C ASN A 453 -7.95 -27.46 -11.07
N THR A 454 -7.68 -28.77 -10.94
CA THR A 454 -7.62 -29.71 -12.07
C THR A 454 -8.15 -31.08 -11.65
N ASN A 455 -8.73 -31.81 -12.60
CA ASN A 455 -9.04 -33.23 -12.44
C ASN A 455 -7.81 -34.14 -12.63
N ALA A 456 -6.69 -33.59 -13.12
CA ALA A 456 -5.43 -34.28 -13.37
C ALA A 456 -5.47 -35.42 -14.42
N GLU A 457 -6.55 -35.56 -15.19
CA GLU A 457 -6.67 -36.59 -16.24
C GLU A 457 -5.76 -36.30 -17.44
N GLU A 458 -5.63 -35.01 -17.80
CA GLU A 458 -4.83 -34.57 -18.96
C GLU A 458 -3.93 -33.38 -18.59
N ILE A 459 -2.74 -33.67 -18.06
CA ILE A 459 -1.72 -32.65 -17.80
C ILE A 459 -0.59 -32.75 -18.83
N ASP A 460 -0.44 -31.70 -19.63
CA ASP A 460 0.64 -31.56 -20.61
C ASP A 460 1.98 -31.26 -19.91
N ASP A 461 3.01 -32.08 -20.16
CA ASP A 461 4.36 -31.91 -19.59
C ASP A 461 4.96 -30.51 -19.86
N LYS A 462 4.52 -29.85 -20.94
CA LYS A 462 4.95 -28.47 -21.27
C LYS A 462 4.44 -27.43 -20.27
N LEU A 463 3.46 -27.77 -19.43
CA LEU A 463 2.94 -26.89 -18.38
C LEU A 463 3.95 -26.70 -17.24
N PHE A 464 4.66 -27.76 -16.84
CA PHE A 464 5.55 -27.70 -15.67
C PHE A 464 6.68 -26.67 -15.79
N PRO A 465 7.40 -26.55 -16.93
CA PRO A 465 8.37 -25.47 -17.10
C PRO A 465 7.77 -24.06 -16.97
N MET A 466 6.52 -23.87 -17.40
CA MET A 466 5.82 -22.59 -17.28
C MET A 466 5.47 -22.28 -15.81
N LEU A 467 5.02 -23.29 -15.05
CA LEU A 467 4.68 -23.14 -13.65
C LEU A 467 5.90 -22.81 -12.79
N ARG A 468 7.07 -23.42 -13.07
CA ARG A 468 8.33 -23.18 -12.32
C ARG A 468 8.83 -21.72 -12.36
N LYS A 469 8.33 -20.91 -13.29
CA LYS A 469 8.68 -19.48 -13.41
C LYS A 469 8.00 -18.62 -12.32
N LEU A 470 6.88 -19.08 -11.77
CA LEU A 470 6.05 -18.32 -10.84
C LEU A 470 6.55 -18.43 -9.40
N SER A 471 6.19 -17.48 -8.55
CA SER A 471 6.68 -17.40 -7.16
C SER A 471 6.12 -18.50 -6.28
N LEU A 472 4.83 -18.81 -6.47
CA LEU A 472 4.12 -19.87 -5.77
C LEU A 472 3.10 -20.47 -6.74
N VAL A 473 3.02 -21.79 -6.77
CA VAL A 473 2.00 -22.53 -7.51
C VAL A 473 1.32 -23.52 -6.59
N GLU A 474 0.02 -23.35 -6.41
CA GLU A 474 -0.86 -24.26 -5.68
C GLU A 474 -1.72 -25.02 -6.68
N ILE A 475 -1.51 -26.33 -6.78
CA ILE A 475 -2.30 -27.23 -7.64
C ILE A 475 -3.27 -27.97 -6.74
N ALA A 476 -4.57 -27.68 -6.88
CA ALA A 476 -5.62 -28.42 -6.21
C ALA A 476 -6.15 -29.52 -7.14
N VAL A 477 -5.91 -30.78 -6.78
CA VAL A 477 -6.43 -31.93 -7.52
C VAL A 477 -7.80 -32.30 -6.97
N SER A 478 -8.81 -32.36 -7.83
CA SER A 478 -10.15 -32.81 -7.47
C SER A 478 -10.15 -34.35 -7.34
N LEU A 479 -10.30 -34.85 -6.12
CA LEU A 479 -10.34 -36.28 -5.80
C LEU A 479 -11.49 -36.55 -4.84
N ASP A 480 -12.45 -37.39 -5.25
CA ASP A 480 -13.67 -37.67 -4.48
C ASP A 480 -13.58 -38.96 -3.63
N GLY A 481 -12.56 -39.80 -3.86
CA GLY A 481 -12.33 -41.04 -3.12
C GLY A 481 -11.05 -41.76 -3.52
N VAL A 482 -10.64 -42.74 -2.72
CA VAL A 482 -9.54 -43.69 -3.01
C VAL A 482 -10.08 -45.12 -2.88
N GLU A 483 -9.50 -46.05 -3.63
CA GLU A 483 -9.83 -47.48 -3.59
C GLU A 483 -9.41 -48.15 -2.26
#